data_AF-A0A1I7UDP8-F1
#
_entry.id   AF-A0A1I7UDP8-F1
#
_cell.length_a   1.000
_cell.length_b   1.000
_cell.length_c   1.000
_cell.angle_alpha   90.00
_cell.angle_beta   90.00
_cell.angle_gamma   90.00
#
_symmetry.space_group_name_H-M   'P 1'
#
loop_
_entity.id
_entity.type
_entity.pdbx_description
1 polymer ?
#
loop_
_entity_poly.entity_id
_entity_poly.type
_entity_poly.pdbx_seq_one_letter_code
_entity_poly.pdbx_strand_id
1 'polypeptide(L)'
;MLREDESDIRFLFHRFKIDRRVMFHHVAINVNIFEQGKDVLIGLGENFDRFEITREEFESWIDIKKTGAKNIADVLRSVRQMMVAKDSKIMFKLILNVPEKKVLELLPEVHERDGLEVLNEKLSKGTINKIIDESSKLTYLSFPNLKFPKGFNHNQPIPCWDVTYGNAFWVKVDHILALRESGTITLRNTDWHSQMINRLLVFWITADFRMFQRLRIHTRSKFLINKLFNGVETLQVDGSNDVMRNFHSREGSSYFVILSTSMRIAFIQVADKHFEMLTALQGDYKEYARMIIMLMEKRRKEKELRSLEEKLDNLNIQFSSGRAQMSNVQQ
;
A
#
# COMPACT_ATOMS: atom_id res chain seq x y z
N MET A 1 8.50 52.96 8.05
CA MET A 1 9.54 52.50 7.11
C MET A 1 10.30 51.37 7.77
N LEU A 2 9.77 50.14 7.66
CA LEU A 2 10.44 48.93 8.14
C LEU A 2 11.24 48.37 6.96
N ARG A 3 12.50 48.00 7.22
CA ARG A 3 13.44 47.47 6.22
C ARG A 3 12.87 46.18 5.61
N GLU A 4 12.83 46.14 4.28
CA GLU A 4 12.29 45.06 3.46
C GLU A 4 13.16 43.79 3.38
N ASP A 5 14.19 43.63 4.22
CA ASP A 5 15.27 42.67 3.93
C ASP A 5 15.49 41.51 4.93
N GLU A 6 14.63 41.29 5.94
CA GLU A 6 14.85 40.20 6.92
C GLU A 6 13.57 39.47 7.40
N SER A 7 12.62 39.16 6.51
CA SER A 7 11.57 38.17 6.83
C SER A 7 11.39 37.15 5.70
N ASP A 8 12.09 36.01 5.82
CA ASP A 8 12.05 34.84 4.90
C ASP A 8 10.71 34.07 4.91
N ILE A 9 9.59 34.70 5.27
CA ILE A 9 8.30 33.99 5.37
C ILE A 9 7.12 34.88 4.97
N ARG A 10 6.64 34.74 3.74
CA ARG A 10 5.28 35.14 3.33
C ARG A 10 4.34 33.95 3.44
N PHE A 11 3.20 34.12 4.09
CA PHE A 11 2.16 33.10 4.25
C PHE A 11 0.97 33.40 3.33
N LEU A 12 0.57 32.43 2.49
CA LEU A 12 -0.65 32.54 1.69
C LEU A 12 -1.83 31.93 2.45
N PHE A 13 -2.64 32.80 3.06
CA PHE A 13 -3.99 32.43 3.50
C PHE A 13 -4.88 32.24 2.27
N HIS A 14 -5.37 31.03 2.04
CA HIS A 14 -6.54 30.82 1.20
C HIS A 14 -7.72 30.44 2.11
N ARG A 15 -8.88 31.05 1.89
CA ARG A 15 -10.15 30.52 2.42
C ARG A 15 -10.43 29.21 1.70
N PHE A 16 -10.58 28.11 2.44
CA PHE A 16 -10.83 26.79 1.84
C PHE A 16 -12.30 26.40 2.04
N LYS A 17 -12.89 25.77 1.03
CA LYS A 17 -14.27 25.25 1.02
C LYS A 17 -14.22 23.86 0.38
N ILE A 18 -14.87 22.86 1.00
CA ILE A 18 -14.43 21.45 0.87
C ILE A 18 -15.56 20.53 0.40
N ASP A 19 -15.21 19.56 -0.46
CA ASP A 19 -16.05 18.49 -1.00
C ASP A 19 -15.79 17.13 -0.28
N ARG A 20 -16.86 16.34 -0.09
CA ARG A 20 -16.85 15.06 0.61
C ARG A 20 -16.44 13.93 -0.32
N ARG A 21 -15.20 13.42 -0.20
CA ARG A 21 -14.87 12.07 -0.68
C ARG A 21 -13.48 11.57 -0.21
N VAL A 22 -13.36 10.90 0.94
CA VAL A 22 -12.32 9.86 1.14
C VAL A 22 -12.75 8.78 2.15
N MET A 23 -12.58 7.52 1.74
CA MET A 23 -12.75 6.30 2.51
C MET A 23 -11.57 6.01 3.45
N PHE A 24 -11.52 6.58 4.66
CA PHE A 24 -10.72 6.04 5.79
C PHE A 24 -11.38 6.42 7.12
N HIS A 25 -11.22 5.60 8.16
CA HIS A 25 -11.82 5.81 9.49
C HIS A 25 -11.19 6.97 10.30
N HIS A 26 -10.34 7.80 9.68
CA HIS A 26 -9.65 8.92 10.32
C HIS A 26 -9.78 10.18 9.46
N VAL A 27 -10.05 11.32 10.11
CA VAL A 27 -10.01 12.63 9.46
C VAL A 27 -8.55 13.10 9.43
N ALA A 28 -8.04 13.38 8.24
CA ALA A 28 -6.66 13.85 8.05
C ALA A 28 -6.63 15.37 7.82
N ILE A 29 -5.77 16.07 8.57
CA ILE A 29 -5.41 17.48 8.31
C ILE A 29 -4.13 17.50 7.52
N ASN A 30 -4.18 18.04 6.31
CA ASN A 30 -2.98 18.21 5.51
C ASN A 30 -2.30 19.51 5.93
N VAL A 31 -1.06 19.45 6.42
CA VAL A 31 -0.22 20.63 6.60
C VAL A 31 0.82 20.63 5.51
N ASN A 32 0.64 21.47 4.52
CA ASN A 32 1.53 21.56 3.38
C ASN A 32 2.57 22.63 3.64
N ILE A 33 3.83 22.30 3.44
CA ILE A 33 4.96 23.21 3.60
C ILE A 33 5.70 23.25 2.27
N PHE A 34 5.67 24.41 1.63
CA PHE A 34 6.33 24.67 0.35
C PHE A 34 7.32 25.81 0.48
N GLU A 35 8.42 25.77 -0.27
CA GLU A 35 9.31 26.92 -0.41
C GLU A 35 9.16 27.54 -1.80
N GLN A 36 8.89 28.84 -1.86
CA GLN A 36 8.79 29.62 -3.09
C GLN A 36 9.77 30.79 -3.02
N GLY A 37 10.93 30.64 -3.66
CA GLY A 37 12.03 31.61 -3.52
C GLY A 37 12.64 31.52 -2.12
N LYS A 38 12.56 32.60 -1.34
CA LYS A 38 12.97 32.62 0.08
C LYS A 38 11.81 32.30 1.04
N ASP A 39 10.57 32.34 0.55
CA ASP A 39 9.38 32.24 1.39
C ASP A 39 8.98 30.79 1.67
N VAL A 40 8.56 30.51 2.91
CA VAL A 40 7.90 29.23 3.26
C VAL A 40 6.40 29.41 3.44
N LEU A 41 5.63 28.68 2.64
CA LEU A 41 4.17 28.67 2.65
C LEU A 41 3.66 27.49 3.47
N ILE A 42 2.85 27.77 4.49
CA ILE A 42 2.09 26.76 5.24
C ILE A 42 0.63 26.80 4.78
N GLY A 43 0.16 25.71 4.17
CA GLY A 43 -1.23 25.56 3.75
C GLY A 43 -1.93 24.45 4.51
N LEU A 44 -3.05 24.74 5.17
CA LEU A 44 -3.93 23.72 5.75
C LEU A 44 -4.89 23.21 4.67
N GLY A 45 -4.73 21.96 4.28
CA GLY A 45 -5.57 21.30 3.28
C GLY A 45 -6.79 20.62 3.88
N GLU A 46 -7.72 20.34 2.98
CA GLU A 46 -9.15 20.08 3.17
C GLU A 46 -9.51 18.87 4.06
N ASN A 47 -10.37 19.06 5.07
CA ASN A 47 -11.40 18.09 5.52
C ASN A 47 -12.41 18.60 6.59
N PHE A 48 -12.56 19.92 6.84
CA PHE A 48 -13.45 20.38 7.91
C PHE A 48 -14.30 21.60 7.55
N ASP A 49 -15.63 21.46 7.68
CA ASP A 49 -16.61 22.56 7.65
C ASP A 49 -16.64 23.37 8.97
N ARG A 50 -15.69 23.17 9.90
CA ARG A 50 -15.84 23.59 11.32
C ARG A 50 -14.66 24.34 11.93
N PHE A 51 -13.61 24.65 11.17
CA PHE A 51 -12.44 25.32 11.73
C PHE A 51 -12.04 26.51 10.86
N GLU A 52 -12.25 27.70 11.42
CA GLU A 52 -11.67 28.93 10.92
C GLU A 52 -10.57 29.34 11.90
N ILE A 53 -9.33 29.38 11.42
CA ILE A 53 -8.23 30.04 12.14
C ILE A 53 -8.22 31.47 11.60
N THR A 54 -8.40 32.45 12.48
CA THR A 54 -8.33 33.84 12.03
C THR A 54 -6.89 34.21 11.69
N ARG A 55 -6.73 35.26 10.88
CA ARG A 55 -5.40 35.76 10.55
C ARG A 55 -4.64 36.18 11.81
N GLU A 56 -5.32 36.85 12.73
CA GLU A 56 -4.75 37.35 13.98
C GLU A 56 -4.30 36.21 14.90
N GLU A 57 -5.09 35.14 14.99
CA GLU A 57 -4.75 33.95 15.76
C GLU A 57 -3.50 33.27 15.17
N PHE A 58 -3.44 33.10 13.86
CA PHE A 58 -2.28 32.51 13.19
C PHE A 58 -1.02 33.38 13.31
N GLU A 59 -1.13 34.69 13.12
CA GLU A 59 -0.02 35.64 13.29
C GLU A 59 0.52 35.61 14.72
N SER A 60 -0.33 35.33 15.73
CA SER A 60 0.10 35.19 17.13
C SER A 60 1.01 33.97 17.39
N TRP A 61 0.99 32.96 16.51
CA TRP A 61 1.83 31.76 16.64
C TRP A 61 3.23 31.95 16.05
N ILE A 62 3.46 33.06 15.35
CA ILE A 62 4.70 33.33 14.63
C ILE A 62 5.54 34.32 15.41
N ASP A 63 6.81 33.99 15.62
CA ASP A 63 7.80 34.90 16.19
C ASP A 63 8.85 35.24 15.13
N ILE A 64 8.87 36.50 14.70
CA ILE A 64 9.81 37.00 13.69
C ILE A 64 11.29 36.83 14.11
N LYS A 65 11.57 36.62 15.40
CA LYS A 65 12.93 36.38 15.91
C LYS A 65 13.36 34.91 15.78
N LYS A 66 12.43 34.00 15.50
CA LYS A 66 12.71 32.57 15.33
C LYS A 66 13.01 32.27 13.86
N THR A 67 13.77 31.19 13.65
CA THR A 67 14.01 30.65 12.31
C THR A 67 12.71 30.15 11.70
N GLY A 68 12.63 30.08 10.36
CA GLY A 68 11.46 29.54 9.67
C GLY A 68 11.06 28.15 10.15
N ALA A 69 12.03 27.25 10.34
CA ALA A 69 11.76 25.90 10.87
C ALA A 69 11.14 25.92 12.28
N LYS A 70 11.60 26.80 13.17
CA LYS A 70 11.02 26.95 14.51
C LYS A 70 9.61 27.54 14.47
N ASN A 71 9.37 28.53 13.61
CA ASN A 71 8.01 29.07 13.42
C ASN A 71 7.06 28.01 12.85
N ILE A 72 7.51 27.20 11.90
CA ILE A 72 6.72 26.06 11.39
C ILE A 72 6.41 25.07 12.50
N ALA A 73 7.40 24.71 13.32
CA ALA A 73 7.22 23.81 14.47
C ALA A 73 6.17 24.35 15.45
N ASP A 74 6.24 25.64 15.78
CA ASP A 74 5.30 26.31 16.69
C ASP A 74 3.88 26.36 16.12
N VAL A 75 3.75 26.63 14.81
CA VAL A 75 2.46 26.56 14.10
C VAL A 75 1.91 25.14 14.14
N LEU A 76 2.71 24.13 13.80
CA LEU A 76 2.29 22.71 13.86
C LEU A 76 1.80 22.33 15.26
N ARG A 77 2.52 22.76 16.30
CA ARG A 77 2.14 22.52 17.69
C ARG A 77 0.83 23.20 18.07
N SER A 78 0.63 24.44 17.64
CA SER A 78 -0.58 25.21 17.93
C SER A 78 -1.80 24.61 17.24
N VAL A 79 -1.67 24.23 15.96
CA VAL A 79 -2.74 23.53 15.23
C VAL A 79 -3.08 22.21 15.92
N ARG A 80 -2.07 21.42 16.34
CA ARG A 80 -2.32 20.17 17.08
C ARG A 80 -3.08 20.40 18.38
N GLN A 81 -2.63 21.33 19.21
CA GLN A 81 -3.27 21.61 20.50
C GLN A 81 -4.73 22.00 20.32
N MET A 82 -5.02 22.84 19.32
CA MET A 82 -6.39 23.25 18.99
C MET A 82 -7.28 22.07 18.58
N MET A 83 -6.74 21.08 17.86
CA MET A 83 -7.52 19.95 17.34
C MET A 83 -7.64 18.80 18.33
N VAL A 84 -6.58 18.46 19.07
CA VAL A 84 -6.59 17.41 20.10
C VAL A 84 -7.58 17.73 21.21
N ALA A 85 -7.74 19.01 21.55
CA ALA A 85 -8.75 19.47 22.50
C ALA A 85 -10.19 19.13 22.07
N LYS A 86 -10.42 18.82 20.78
CA LYS A 86 -11.76 18.62 20.21
C LYS A 86 -12.02 17.19 19.74
N ASP A 87 -11.02 16.47 19.21
CA ASP A 87 -11.18 15.05 18.84
C ASP A 87 -9.83 14.31 18.81
N SER A 88 -9.72 13.28 19.65
CA SER A 88 -8.57 12.37 19.74
C SER A 88 -8.33 11.50 18.49
N LYS A 89 -9.25 11.46 17.53
CA LYS A 89 -9.18 10.60 16.33
C LYS A 89 -8.61 11.29 15.09
N ILE A 90 -8.22 12.56 15.21
CA ILE A 90 -7.66 13.35 14.11
C ILE A 90 -6.22 12.91 13.84
N MET A 91 -5.92 12.61 12.57
CA MET A 91 -4.56 12.37 12.10
C MET A 91 -4.03 13.64 11.44
N PHE A 92 -2.76 13.98 11.70
CA PHE A 92 -2.06 15.03 10.95
C PHE A 92 -1.25 14.41 9.84
N LYS A 93 -1.41 14.92 8.62
CA LYS A 93 -0.59 14.57 7.48
C LYS A 93 0.30 15.75 7.11
N LEU A 94 1.58 15.65 7.41
CA LEU A 94 2.58 16.65 7.04
C LEU A 94 3.06 16.39 5.60
N ILE A 95 2.90 17.38 4.73
CA ILE A 95 3.32 17.31 3.33
C ILE A 95 4.48 18.28 3.14
N LEU A 96 5.68 17.73 2.96
CA LEU A 96 6.93 18.46 2.85
C LEU A 96 7.38 18.56 1.39
N ASN A 97 7.43 19.78 0.88
CA ASN A 97 8.08 20.12 -0.39
C ASN A 97 9.08 21.25 -0.16
N VAL A 98 10.11 20.92 0.61
CA VAL A 98 11.15 21.84 1.07
C VAL A 98 12.52 21.20 0.84
N PRO A 99 13.62 21.97 0.75
CA PRO A 99 14.97 21.43 0.66
C PRO A 99 15.28 20.41 1.77
N GLU A 100 16.17 19.47 1.45
CA GLU A 100 16.53 18.35 2.34
C GLU A 100 16.90 18.79 3.77
N LYS A 101 17.64 19.89 3.92
CA LYS A 101 18.01 20.45 5.23
C LYS A 101 16.77 20.76 6.08
N LYS A 102 15.74 21.39 5.49
CA LYS A 102 14.49 21.70 6.20
C LYS A 102 13.67 20.45 6.51
N VAL A 103 13.70 19.42 5.65
CA VAL A 103 13.08 18.13 5.97
C VAL A 103 13.67 17.55 7.26
N LEU A 104 15.01 17.56 7.39
CA LEU A 104 15.70 17.07 8.59
C LEU A 104 15.42 17.91 9.84
N GLU A 105 15.24 19.22 9.69
CA GLU A 105 14.88 20.13 10.79
C GLU A 105 13.44 19.91 11.27
N LEU A 106 12.52 19.56 10.37
CA LEU A 106 11.10 19.35 10.68
C LEU A 106 10.74 17.92 11.08
N LEU A 107 11.58 16.94 10.76
CA LEU A 107 11.34 15.53 11.08
C LEU A 107 11.09 15.27 12.59
N PRO A 108 11.80 15.92 13.54
CA PRO A 108 11.51 15.79 14.96
C PRO A 108 10.12 16.26 15.39
N GLU A 109 9.48 17.16 14.63
CA GLU A 109 8.13 17.69 14.90
C GLU A 109 7.02 16.79 14.36
N VAL A 110 7.38 15.67 13.72
CA VAL A 110 6.43 14.63 13.33
C VAL A 110 6.18 13.73 14.55
N HIS A 111 4.95 13.75 15.04
CA HIS A 111 4.52 13.02 16.23
C HIS A 111 4.08 11.59 15.91
N GLU A 112 3.88 10.80 16.96
CA GLU A 112 3.28 9.48 16.85
C GLU A 112 1.90 9.58 16.19
N ARG A 113 1.61 8.61 15.31
CA ARG A 113 0.39 8.45 14.52
C ARG A 113 0.16 9.48 13.42
N ASP A 114 1.11 10.35 13.15
CA ASP A 114 1.03 11.24 11.99
C ASP A 114 1.27 10.50 10.68
N GLY A 115 0.85 11.15 9.60
CA GLY A 115 1.32 10.89 8.26
C GLY A 115 2.44 11.85 7.86
N LEU A 116 3.41 11.35 7.10
CA LEU A 116 4.45 12.14 6.47
C LEU A 116 4.48 11.87 4.96
N GLU A 117 4.44 12.92 4.16
CA GLU A 117 4.63 12.87 2.72
C GLU A 117 5.76 13.80 2.32
N VAL A 118 6.80 13.28 1.68
CA VAL A 118 7.95 14.05 1.23
C VAL A 118 7.95 14.09 -0.30
N LEU A 119 7.64 15.26 -0.85
CA LEU A 119 7.47 15.50 -2.28
C LEU A 119 8.79 15.70 -3.04
N ASN A 120 9.92 15.75 -2.32
CA ASN A 120 11.25 15.90 -2.88
C ASN A 120 11.58 14.79 -3.89
N GLU A 121 12.07 15.19 -5.07
CA GLU A 121 12.56 14.22 -6.06
C GLU A 121 13.90 13.60 -5.71
N LYS A 122 14.74 14.32 -4.95
CA LYS A 122 16.09 13.91 -4.60
C LYS A 122 16.32 14.15 -3.12
N LEU A 123 16.75 13.09 -2.44
CA LEU A 123 17.21 13.12 -1.06
C LEU A 123 18.49 12.28 -0.99
N SER A 124 19.43 12.66 -0.12
CA SER A 124 20.59 11.83 0.16
C SER A 124 20.17 10.50 0.80
N LYS A 125 21.00 9.47 0.63
CA LYS A 125 20.81 8.16 1.28
C LYS A 125 20.67 8.30 2.81
N GLY A 126 21.46 9.19 3.43
CA GLY A 126 21.42 9.43 4.87
C GLY A 126 20.07 9.96 5.33
N THR A 127 19.51 10.93 4.60
CA THR A 127 18.19 11.48 4.91
C THR A 127 17.08 10.47 4.71
N ILE A 128 17.11 9.69 3.63
CA ILE A 128 16.11 8.64 3.38
C ILE A 128 16.12 7.61 4.51
N ASN A 129 17.30 7.12 4.89
CA ASN A 129 17.43 6.17 6.00
C ASN A 129 16.87 6.76 7.30
N LYS A 130 17.24 7.99 7.64
CA LYS A 130 16.75 8.65 8.86
C LYS A 130 15.22 8.76 8.88
N ILE A 131 14.60 9.15 7.76
CA ILE A 131 13.13 9.22 7.66
C ILE A 131 12.52 7.82 7.84
N ILE A 132 13.07 6.79 7.20
CA ILE A 132 12.57 5.41 7.31
C ILE A 132 12.72 4.90 8.75
N ASP A 133 13.89 5.07 9.36
CA ASP A 133 14.18 4.61 10.73
C ASP A 133 13.25 5.28 11.77
N GLU A 134 12.93 6.57 11.58
CA GLU A 134 12.01 7.30 12.47
C GLU A 134 10.53 7.06 12.14
N SER A 135 10.20 6.40 11.03
CA SER A 135 8.81 6.29 10.57
C SER A 135 7.99 5.20 11.24
N SER A 136 8.59 4.37 12.09
CA SER A 136 7.86 3.34 12.87
C SER A 136 6.76 3.90 13.78
N LYS A 137 6.89 5.15 14.20
CA LYS A 137 5.86 5.88 14.97
C LYS A 137 4.72 6.42 14.12
N LEU A 138 4.86 6.43 12.79
CA LEU A 138 3.90 7.05 11.88
C LEU A 138 2.76 6.09 11.53
N THR A 139 1.61 6.65 11.16
CA THR A 139 0.54 5.87 10.51
C THR A 139 0.73 5.81 9.01
N TYR A 140 1.34 6.84 8.41
CA TYR A 140 1.49 6.97 6.96
C TYR A 140 2.87 7.53 6.58
N LEU A 141 3.52 6.92 5.59
CA LEU A 141 4.74 7.45 4.97
C LEU A 141 4.62 7.43 3.45
N SER A 142 4.96 8.55 2.80
CA SER A 142 4.87 8.67 1.35
C SER A 142 6.04 9.40 0.74
N PHE A 143 6.56 8.83 -0.34
CA PHE A 143 7.57 9.40 -1.21
C PHE A 143 7.09 9.30 -2.67
N PRO A 144 6.13 10.14 -3.10
CA PRO A 144 5.48 9.98 -4.40
C PRO A 144 6.41 10.30 -5.58
N ASN A 145 7.40 11.17 -5.39
CA ASN A 145 8.28 11.67 -6.46
C ASN A 145 9.75 11.26 -6.29
N LEU A 146 10.11 10.65 -5.16
CA LEU A 146 11.50 10.40 -4.80
C LEU A 146 12.16 9.42 -5.78
N LYS A 147 13.29 9.83 -6.34
CA LYS A 147 14.20 8.97 -7.09
C LYS A 147 15.25 8.44 -6.13
N PHE A 148 15.06 7.21 -5.66
CA PHE A 148 16.01 6.57 -4.75
C PHE A 148 17.42 6.52 -5.37
N PRO A 149 18.49 6.77 -4.58
CA PRO A 149 19.86 6.66 -5.06
C PRO A 149 20.15 5.30 -5.68
N LYS A 150 21.04 5.25 -6.69
CA LYS A 150 21.42 3.98 -7.33
C LYS A 150 21.99 3.01 -6.29
N GLY A 151 21.49 1.77 -6.27
CA GLY A 151 21.92 0.76 -5.30
C GLY A 151 21.44 1.02 -3.87
N PHE A 152 20.47 1.93 -3.69
CA PHE A 152 19.82 2.10 -2.39
C PHE A 152 19.20 0.78 -1.93
N ASN A 153 19.43 0.45 -0.66
CA ASN A 153 18.82 -0.66 0.04
C ASN A 153 18.66 -0.25 1.51
N HIS A 154 17.58 -0.72 2.11
CA HIS A 154 17.31 -0.54 3.53
C HIS A 154 17.16 -1.92 4.18
N ASN A 155 17.70 -2.09 5.39
CA ASN A 155 17.66 -3.39 6.07
C ASN A 155 16.33 -3.64 6.78
N GLN A 156 15.63 -2.58 7.17
CA GLN A 156 14.32 -2.72 7.82
C GLN A 156 13.23 -3.00 6.78
N PRO A 157 12.21 -3.81 7.14
CA PRO A 157 10.99 -3.95 6.34
C PRO A 157 10.24 -2.61 6.26
N ILE A 158 9.14 -2.59 5.49
CA ILE A 158 8.33 -1.37 5.32
C ILE A 158 7.90 -0.84 6.69
N PRO A 159 8.18 0.44 7.00
CA PRO A 159 8.36 0.86 8.38
C PRO A 159 7.09 1.24 9.12
N CYS A 160 5.96 1.48 8.44
CA CYS A 160 4.72 1.92 9.08
C CYS A 160 3.48 1.29 8.48
N TRP A 161 2.32 1.61 9.08
CA TRP A 161 1.04 1.00 8.73
C TRP A 161 0.67 1.22 7.25
N ASP A 162 0.63 2.46 6.78
CA ASP A 162 0.41 2.79 5.38
C ASP A 162 1.67 3.34 4.73
N VAL A 163 2.06 2.84 3.56
CA VAL A 163 3.24 3.32 2.83
C VAL A 163 2.98 3.50 1.34
N THR A 164 3.51 4.58 0.78
CA THR A 164 3.53 4.83 -0.67
C THR A 164 4.93 5.18 -1.16
N TYR A 165 5.50 4.36 -2.03
CA TYR A 165 6.72 4.67 -2.77
C TYR A 165 6.38 4.88 -4.24
N GLY A 166 6.60 6.09 -4.76
CA GLY A 166 6.43 6.43 -6.18
C GLY A 166 7.44 5.74 -7.10
N ASN A 167 8.61 5.43 -6.54
CA ASN A 167 9.64 4.62 -7.15
C ASN A 167 10.10 3.58 -6.12
N ALA A 168 9.80 2.32 -6.35
CA ALA A 168 10.01 1.24 -5.39
C ALA A 168 11.01 0.18 -5.88
N PHE A 169 11.99 0.55 -6.72
CA PHE A 169 13.00 -0.41 -7.22
C PHE A 169 13.79 -1.13 -6.14
N TRP A 170 14.02 -0.46 -5.00
CA TRP A 170 14.77 -1.05 -3.89
C TRP A 170 13.93 -2.05 -3.09
N VAL A 171 12.59 -2.01 -3.21
CA VAL A 171 11.70 -2.87 -2.43
C VAL A 171 11.68 -4.27 -3.03
N LYS A 172 12.21 -5.23 -2.27
CA LYS A 172 12.24 -6.66 -2.63
C LYS A 172 10.98 -7.35 -2.16
N VAL A 173 10.66 -8.49 -2.78
CA VAL A 173 9.55 -9.36 -2.34
C VAL A 173 9.68 -9.73 -0.87
N ASP A 174 10.90 -10.02 -0.41
CA ASP A 174 11.16 -10.40 0.98
C ASP A 174 10.78 -9.31 2.00
N HIS A 175 10.88 -8.03 1.63
CA HIS A 175 10.40 -6.92 2.49
C HIS A 175 8.88 -6.99 2.70
N ILE A 176 8.13 -7.49 1.71
CA ILE A 176 6.67 -7.67 1.80
C ILE A 176 6.32 -8.96 2.56
N LEU A 177 7.08 -10.04 2.38
CA LEU A 177 6.88 -11.30 3.12
C LEU A 177 7.10 -11.12 4.64
N ALA A 178 7.96 -10.17 5.02
CA ALA A 178 8.24 -9.82 6.40
C ALA A 178 7.14 -8.98 7.08
N LEU A 179 6.16 -8.45 6.33
CA LEU A 179 5.12 -7.61 6.91
C LEU A 179 4.21 -8.38 7.85
N ARG A 180 3.82 -7.71 8.93
CA ARG A 180 2.89 -8.18 9.96
C ARG A 180 1.94 -7.03 10.26
N GLU A 181 0.64 -7.31 10.19
CA GLU A 181 -0.42 -6.36 10.51
C GLU A 181 -0.18 -4.97 9.89
N SER A 182 0.09 -4.90 8.59
CA SER A 182 0.22 -3.61 7.88
C SER A 182 -1.11 -3.16 7.27
N GLY A 183 -1.20 -1.87 6.98
CA GLY A 183 -2.31 -1.21 6.30
C GLY A 183 -2.27 -1.39 4.79
N THR A 184 -2.13 -0.26 4.11
CA THR A 184 -2.08 -0.10 2.66
C THR A 184 -0.64 0.14 2.21
N ILE A 185 -0.12 -0.78 1.41
CA ILE A 185 1.20 -0.66 0.80
C ILE A 185 1.01 -0.35 -0.69
N THR A 186 1.60 0.75 -1.17
CA THR A 186 1.59 1.14 -2.58
C THR A 186 3.02 1.25 -3.10
N LEU A 187 3.38 0.37 -4.02
CA LEU A 187 4.68 0.32 -4.68
C LEU A 187 4.51 0.66 -6.15
N ARG A 188 5.00 1.83 -6.57
CA ARG A 188 4.98 2.22 -7.98
C ARG A 188 6.36 2.06 -8.60
N ASN A 189 6.37 1.84 -9.91
CA ASN A 189 7.57 1.73 -10.72
C ASN A 189 8.55 0.72 -10.10
N THR A 190 8.10 -0.54 -9.97
CA THR A 190 8.92 -1.66 -9.49
C THR A 190 9.47 -2.48 -10.65
N ASP A 191 10.53 -3.25 -10.41
CA ASP A 191 11.03 -4.30 -11.30
C ASP A 191 10.38 -5.66 -11.01
N TRP A 192 9.26 -5.67 -10.28
CA TRP A 192 8.54 -6.90 -10.00
C TRP A 192 7.89 -7.47 -11.27
N HIS A 193 7.81 -8.79 -11.30
CA HIS A 193 7.20 -9.54 -12.40
C HIS A 193 6.28 -10.64 -11.86
N SER A 194 5.55 -11.32 -12.74
CA SER A 194 4.49 -12.27 -12.38
C SER A 194 4.95 -13.36 -11.40
N GLN A 195 6.15 -13.92 -11.56
CA GLN A 195 6.67 -14.95 -10.65
C GLN A 195 6.99 -14.42 -9.25
N MET A 196 7.39 -13.15 -9.12
CA MET A 196 7.60 -12.51 -7.82
C MET A 196 6.27 -12.33 -7.07
N ILE A 197 5.22 -11.91 -7.79
CA ILE A 197 3.86 -11.84 -7.24
C ILE A 197 3.36 -13.24 -6.87
N ASN A 198 3.60 -14.25 -7.72
CA ASN A 198 3.23 -15.63 -7.43
C ASN A 198 3.85 -16.12 -6.11
N ARG A 199 5.15 -15.86 -5.89
CA ARG A 199 5.82 -16.18 -4.62
C ARG A 199 5.14 -15.51 -3.43
N LEU A 200 4.75 -14.25 -3.55
CA LEU A 200 3.97 -13.55 -2.54
C LEU A 200 2.62 -14.21 -2.28
N LEU A 201 1.87 -14.57 -3.33
CA LEU A 201 0.56 -15.21 -3.19
C LEU A 201 0.63 -16.57 -2.51
N VAL A 202 1.59 -17.41 -2.90
CA VAL A 202 1.83 -18.72 -2.28
C VAL A 202 2.15 -18.57 -0.78
N PHE A 203 2.99 -17.59 -0.44
CA PHE A 203 3.28 -17.29 0.97
C PHE A 203 2.05 -16.76 1.70
N TRP A 204 1.30 -15.83 1.12
CA TRP A 204 0.11 -15.24 1.76
C TRP A 204 -0.97 -16.29 2.08
N ILE A 205 -1.18 -17.26 1.18
CA ILE A 205 -2.15 -18.35 1.36
C ILE A 205 -1.80 -19.24 2.56
N THR A 206 -0.51 -19.41 2.84
CA THR A 206 -0.01 -20.31 3.89
C THR A 206 0.34 -19.60 5.18
N ALA A 207 0.48 -18.27 5.16
CA ALA A 207 0.68 -17.48 6.37
C ALA A 207 -0.49 -17.65 7.35
N ASP A 208 -0.18 -17.71 8.64
CA ASP A 208 -1.13 -17.78 9.76
C ASP A 208 -1.40 -16.41 10.40
N PHE A 209 -0.70 -15.37 9.96
CA PHE A 209 -0.84 -13.99 10.41
C PHE A 209 -1.27 -13.06 9.27
N ARG A 210 -1.90 -11.91 9.57
CA ARG A 210 -2.21 -10.89 8.58
C ARG A 210 -0.94 -10.17 8.14
N MET A 211 -0.69 -10.12 6.83
CA MET A 211 0.45 -9.39 6.26
C MET A 211 0.12 -7.90 6.08
N PHE A 212 -0.91 -7.62 5.29
CA PHE A 212 -1.37 -6.27 4.96
C PHE A 212 -2.87 -6.26 4.70
N GLN A 213 -3.53 -5.11 4.84
CA GLN A 213 -4.92 -4.92 4.42
C GLN A 213 -5.04 -4.75 2.91
N ARG A 214 -4.15 -3.96 2.31
CA ARG A 214 -4.17 -3.68 0.88
C ARG A 214 -2.74 -3.58 0.34
N LEU A 215 -2.52 -4.17 -0.83
CA LEU A 215 -1.26 -4.07 -1.56
C LEU A 215 -1.55 -3.61 -2.99
N ARG A 216 -0.88 -2.55 -3.42
CA ARG A 216 -0.92 -2.01 -4.78
C ARG A 216 0.47 -2.04 -5.36
N ILE A 217 0.62 -2.64 -6.53
CA ILE A 217 1.88 -2.72 -7.25
C ILE A 217 1.65 -2.21 -8.67
N HIS A 218 2.50 -1.27 -9.08
CA HIS A 218 2.63 -0.85 -10.47
C HIS A 218 4.04 -1.20 -10.95
N THR A 219 4.12 -2.04 -11.97
CA THR A 219 5.37 -2.57 -12.53
C THR A 219 5.72 -1.86 -13.83
N ARG A 220 6.94 -2.08 -14.32
CA ARG A 220 7.32 -1.71 -15.70
C ARG A 220 6.86 -2.72 -16.74
N SER A 221 6.82 -3.99 -16.36
CA SER A 221 6.48 -5.13 -17.22
C SER A 221 5.04 -5.58 -17.00
N LYS A 222 4.40 -6.10 -18.06
CA LYS A 222 3.02 -6.60 -17.99
C LYS A 222 2.96 -7.88 -17.17
N PHE A 223 1.89 -8.06 -16.41
CA PHE A 223 1.59 -9.30 -15.72
C PHE A 223 1.07 -10.35 -16.70
N LEU A 224 1.54 -11.58 -16.53
CA LEU A 224 1.08 -12.77 -17.23
C LEU A 224 0.28 -13.59 -16.23
N ILE A 225 -1.05 -13.60 -16.39
CA ILE A 225 -2.00 -14.19 -15.43
C ILE A 225 -1.65 -15.66 -15.14
N ASN A 226 -1.29 -16.42 -16.18
CA ASN A 226 -0.89 -17.83 -16.06
C ASN A 226 0.38 -18.04 -15.20
N LYS A 227 1.30 -17.07 -15.17
CA LYS A 227 2.49 -17.12 -14.31
C LYS A 227 2.20 -16.58 -12.91
N LEU A 228 1.28 -15.63 -12.79
CA LEU A 228 0.93 -14.97 -11.53
C LEU A 228 0.22 -15.93 -10.57
N PHE A 229 -0.70 -16.74 -11.09
CA PHE A 229 -1.48 -17.70 -10.29
C PHE A 229 -1.03 -19.16 -10.46
N ASN A 230 0.21 -19.39 -10.92
CA ASN A 230 0.72 -20.75 -11.03
C ASN A 230 0.70 -21.47 -9.66
N GLY A 231 0.00 -22.60 -9.59
CA GLY A 231 -0.17 -23.35 -8.33
C GLY A 231 -1.07 -22.66 -7.28
N VAL A 232 -1.77 -21.59 -7.63
CA VAL A 232 -2.72 -20.89 -6.76
C VAL A 232 -4.14 -21.15 -7.25
N GLU A 233 -5.00 -21.60 -6.33
CA GLU A 233 -6.42 -21.77 -6.61
C GLU A 233 -7.12 -20.42 -6.58
N THR A 234 -7.79 -20.09 -7.70
CA THR A 234 -8.44 -18.79 -7.90
C THR A 234 -9.85 -18.98 -8.43
N LEU A 235 -10.78 -18.15 -7.96
CA LEU A 235 -12.06 -17.91 -8.63
C LEU A 235 -11.94 -16.63 -9.45
N GLN A 236 -12.01 -16.72 -10.78
CA GLN A 236 -12.17 -15.53 -11.61
C GLN A 236 -13.61 -15.03 -11.51
N VAL A 237 -13.77 -13.73 -11.33
CA VAL A 237 -15.08 -13.09 -11.17
C VAL A 237 -15.23 -12.03 -12.26
N ASP A 238 -16.15 -12.27 -13.19
CA ASP A 238 -16.48 -11.30 -14.24
C ASP A 238 -17.68 -10.46 -13.78
N GLY A 239 -17.56 -9.13 -13.84
CA GLY A 239 -18.72 -8.22 -13.71
C GLY A 239 -19.43 -8.15 -12.36
N SER A 240 -18.87 -8.69 -11.26
CA SER A 240 -19.49 -8.52 -9.93
C SER A 240 -19.27 -7.11 -9.40
N ASN A 241 -20.34 -6.33 -9.36
CA ASN A 241 -20.35 -4.96 -8.81
C ASN A 241 -19.78 -4.90 -7.38
N ASP A 242 -19.99 -5.93 -6.56
CA ASP A 242 -19.57 -5.92 -5.16
C ASP A 242 -18.05 -6.05 -5.01
N VAL A 243 -17.42 -6.89 -5.84
CA VAL A 243 -15.95 -6.96 -5.89
C VAL A 243 -15.40 -5.69 -6.49
N MET A 244 -15.98 -5.22 -7.60
CA MET A 244 -15.49 -4.04 -8.33
C MET A 244 -15.56 -2.74 -7.53
N ARG A 245 -16.56 -2.57 -6.64
CA ARG A 245 -16.67 -1.39 -5.76
C ARG A 245 -15.45 -1.16 -4.86
N ASN A 246 -14.69 -2.22 -4.59
CA ASN A 246 -13.48 -2.15 -3.76
C ASN A 246 -12.23 -1.67 -4.49
N PHE A 247 -12.32 -1.53 -5.83
CA PHE A 247 -11.22 -1.20 -6.72
C PHE A 247 -11.52 0.04 -7.55
N HIS A 248 -10.46 0.65 -8.08
CA HIS A 248 -10.62 1.67 -9.10
C HIS A 248 -10.92 0.98 -10.43
N SER A 249 -11.98 1.43 -11.11
CA SER A 249 -12.28 0.95 -12.46
C SER A 249 -11.08 1.17 -13.38
N ARG A 250 -10.64 0.10 -14.04
CA ARG A 250 -9.56 0.13 -15.03
C ARG A 250 -9.96 -0.76 -16.19
N GLU A 251 -9.86 -0.22 -17.39
CA GLU A 251 -10.13 -0.96 -18.61
C GLU A 251 -9.22 -2.20 -18.72
N GLY A 252 -9.79 -3.32 -19.18
CA GLY A 252 -9.07 -4.58 -19.30
C GLY A 252 -8.70 -5.26 -17.98
N SER A 253 -9.32 -4.86 -16.85
CA SER A 253 -9.10 -5.53 -15.57
C SER A 253 -9.71 -6.93 -15.54
N SER A 254 -8.96 -7.88 -15.00
CA SER A 254 -9.46 -9.16 -14.53
C SER A 254 -9.52 -9.19 -13.00
N TYR A 255 -10.56 -9.78 -12.44
CA TYR A 255 -10.76 -9.87 -11.00
C TYR A 255 -10.73 -11.33 -10.55
N PHE A 256 -10.06 -11.57 -9.44
CA PHE A 256 -9.87 -12.89 -8.87
C PHE A 256 -10.13 -12.87 -7.37
N VAL A 257 -10.59 -14.00 -6.86
CA VAL A 257 -10.72 -14.24 -5.43
C VAL A 257 -9.88 -15.45 -5.06
N ILE A 258 -9.10 -15.33 -4.00
CA ILE A 258 -8.31 -16.42 -3.42
C ILE A 258 -8.65 -16.59 -1.94
N LEU A 259 -8.44 -17.81 -1.46
CA LEU A 259 -8.67 -18.20 -0.07
C LEU A 259 -7.36 -18.71 0.54
N SER A 260 -7.01 -18.19 1.71
CA SER A 260 -5.90 -18.71 2.51
C SER A 260 -6.31 -19.95 3.30
N THR A 261 -5.31 -20.72 3.74
CA THR A 261 -5.46 -21.86 4.64
C THR A 261 -6.09 -21.49 5.98
N SER A 262 -5.90 -20.26 6.45
CA SER A 262 -6.53 -19.71 7.64
C SER A 262 -7.90 -19.06 7.34
N MET A 263 -8.54 -19.42 6.23
CA MET A 263 -9.88 -18.97 5.82
C MET A 263 -10.03 -17.46 5.56
N ARG A 264 -8.94 -16.72 5.38
CA ARG A 264 -8.97 -15.30 4.96
C ARG A 264 -9.14 -15.20 3.45
N ILE A 265 -9.88 -14.20 3.00
CA ILE A 265 -10.16 -13.95 1.59
C ILE A 265 -9.31 -12.79 1.10
N ALA A 266 -8.85 -12.90 -0.14
CA ALA A 266 -8.32 -11.76 -0.85
C ALA A 266 -9.01 -11.58 -2.21
N PHE A 267 -9.37 -10.33 -2.49
CA PHE A 267 -9.81 -9.87 -3.79
C PHE A 267 -8.61 -9.30 -4.53
N ILE A 268 -8.44 -9.68 -5.78
CA ILE A 268 -7.29 -9.30 -6.59
C ILE A 268 -7.80 -8.69 -7.89
N GLN A 269 -7.31 -7.50 -8.22
CA GLN A 269 -7.45 -6.89 -9.54
C GLN A 269 -6.11 -6.95 -10.25
N VAL A 270 -6.11 -7.42 -11.50
CA VAL A 270 -4.94 -7.41 -12.38
C VAL A 270 -5.30 -6.67 -13.66
N ALA A 271 -4.49 -5.68 -14.05
CA ALA A 271 -4.68 -4.93 -15.28
C ALA A 271 -3.32 -4.51 -15.87
N ASP A 272 -2.89 -5.13 -16.97
CA ASP A 272 -1.61 -4.86 -17.64
C ASP A 272 -0.40 -4.84 -16.69
N LYS A 273 0.02 -3.66 -16.23
CA LYS A 273 1.15 -3.42 -15.31
C LYS A 273 0.72 -3.14 -13.86
N HIS A 274 -0.55 -3.36 -13.55
CA HIS A 274 -1.14 -3.08 -12.25
C HIS A 274 -1.63 -4.37 -11.60
N PHE A 275 -1.29 -4.50 -10.33
CA PHE A 275 -1.79 -5.52 -9.44
C PHE A 275 -2.29 -4.84 -8.17
N GLU A 276 -3.50 -5.15 -7.75
CA GLU A 276 -4.05 -4.71 -6.47
C GLU A 276 -4.66 -5.90 -5.74
N MET A 277 -4.36 -6.03 -4.47
CA MET A 277 -4.86 -7.08 -3.59
C MET A 277 -5.46 -6.44 -2.35
N LEU A 278 -6.72 -6.73 -2.07
CA LEU A 278 -7.43 -6.33 -0.86
C LEU A 278 -7.73 -7.58 -0.04
N THR A 279 -7.28 -7.60 1.22
CA THR A 279 -7.52 -8.70 2.14
C THR A 279 -8.69 -8.35 3.07
N ALA A 280 -9.59 -9.30 3.25
CA ALA A 280 -10.76 -9.17 4.11
C ALA A 280 -10.93 -10.41 4.97
N LEU A 281 -11.64 -10.25 6.09
CA LEU A 281 -12.09 -11.39 6.88
C LEU A 281 -13.26 -12.07 6.15
N GLN A 282 -13.36 -13.40 6.33
CA GLN A 282 -14.36 -14.23 5.66
C GLN A 282 -15.81 -13.81 5.94
N GLY A 283 -16.05 -13.20 7.11
CA GLY A 283 -17.39 -12.85 7.62
C GLY A 283 -18.23 -12.08 6.62
N ASP A 284 -17.60 -11.15 5.89
CA ASP A 284 -18.25 -10.25 4.95
C ASP A 284 -18.48 -10.89 3.56
N TYR A 285 -17.86 -12.04 3.28
CA TYR A 285 -17.79 -12.64 1.94
C TYR A 285 -17.89 -14.17 1.95
N LYS A 286 -18.71 -14.73 2.86
CA LYS A 286 -18.86 -16.18 3.08
C LYS A 286 -19.20 -16.97 1.81
N GLU A 287 -19.96 -16.39 0.89
CA GLU A 287 -20.36 -17.03 -0.37
C GLU A 287 -19.16 -17.29 -1.28
N TYR A 288 -18.30 -16.30 -1.50
CA TYR A 288 -17.06 -16.46 -2.27
C TYR A 288 -16.14 -17.50 -1.63
N ALA A 289 -16.06 -17.51 -0.29
CA ALA A 289 -15.31 -18.53 0.44
C ALA A 289 -15.82 -19.94 0.13
N ARG A 290 -17.14 -20.15 0.22
CA ARG A 290 -17.78 -21.44 -0.09
C ARG A 290 -17.51 -21.86 -1.54
N MET A 291 -17.62 -20.94 -2.49
CA MET A 291 -17.36 -21.22 -3.90
C MET A 291 -15.92 -21.68 -4.14
N ILE A 292 -14.93 -21.01 -3.54
CA ILE A 292 -13.53 -21.42 -3.67
C ILE A 292 -13.29 -22.80 -3.06
N ILE A 293 -13.85 -23.07 -1.87
CA ILE A 293 -13.74 -24.39 -1.23
C ILE A 293 -14.32 -25.48 -2.16
N MET A 294 -15.50 -25.26 -2.72
CA MET A 294 -16.11 -26.20 -3.68
C MET A 294 -15.24 -26.42 -4.92
N LEU A 295 -14.61 -25.36 -5.45
CA LEU A 295 -13.68 -25.47 -6.58
C LEU A 295 -12.43 -26.29 -6.22
N MET A 296 -11.87 -26.07 -5.03
CA MET A 296 -10.73 -26.85 -4.53
C MET A 296 -11.10 -28.34 -4.40
N GLU A 297 -12.26 -28.64 -3.83
CA GLU A 297 -12.76 -30.02 -3.71
C GLU A 297 -13.01 -30.67 -5.06
N LYS A 298 -13.64 -29.95 -6.00
CA LYS A 298 -13.88 -30.44 -7.37
C LYS A 298 -12.56 -30.83 -8.03
N ARG A 299 -11.55 -29.95 -7.99
CA ARG A 299 -10.24 -30.20 -8.61
C ARG A 299 -9.51 -31.36 -7.94
N ARG A 300 -9.63 -31.53 -6.62
CA ARG A 300 -9.11 -32.70 -5.91
C ARG A 300 -9.73 -33.99 -6.46
N LYS A 301 -11.07 -34.04 -6.54
CA LYS A 301 -11.81 -35.19 -7.08
C LYS A 301 -11.45 -35.48 -8.55
N GLU A 302 -11.26 -34.45 -9.38
CA GLU A 302 -10.83 -34.63 -10.78
C GLU A 302 -9.41 -35.21 -10.90
N LYS A 303 -8.49 -34.86 -9.99
CA LYS A 303 -7.15 -35.46 -9.96
C LYS A 303 -7.21 -36.93 -9.52
N GLU A 304 -8.04 -37.23 -8.52
CA GLU A 304 -8.28 -38.61 -8.07
C GLU A 304 -8.88 -39.46 -9.19
N LEU A 305 -9.86 -38.92 -9.92
CA LEU A 305 -10.48 -39.59 -11.06
C LEU A 305 -9.45 -39.92 -12.15
N ARG A 306 -8.64 -38.94 -12.58
CA ARG A 306 -7.57 -39.17 -13.57
C ARG A 306 -6.57 -40.24 -13.13
N SER A 307 -6.17 -40.23 -11.86
CA SER A 307 -5.27 -41.26 -11.33
C SER A 307 -5.90 -42.66 -11.32
N LEU A 308 -7.21 -42.76 -11.08
CA LEU A 308 -7.95 -44.02 -11.14
C LEU A 308 -8.10 -44.51 -12.59
N GLU A 309 -8.36 -43.61 -13.53
CA GLU A 309 -8.42 -43.90 -14.97
C GLU A 309 -7.08 -44.45 -15.46
N GLU A 310 -5.95 -43.80 -15.13
CA GLU A 310 -4.60 -44.29 -15.48
C GLU A 310 -4.30 -45.69 -14.89
N LYS A 311 -4.76 -45.97 -13.66
CA LYS A 311 -4.60 -47.29 -13.03
C LYS A 311 -5.43 -48.35 -13.74
N LEU A 312 -6.67 -48.01 -14.13
CA LEU A 312 -7.56 -48.92 -14.85
C LEU A 312 -6.98 -49.28 -16.22
N ASP A 313 -6.44 -48.29 -16.95
CA ASP A 313 -5.80 -48.51 -18.24
C ASP A 313 -4.58 -49.44 -18.13
N ASN A 314 -3.73 -49.22 -17.12
CA ASN A 314 -2.58 -50.08 -16.85
C ASN A 314 -2.98 -51.53 -16.50
N LEU A 315 -4.03 -51.72 -15.71
CA LEU A 315 -4.56 -53.05 -15.39
C LEU A 315 -5.10 -53.73 -16.65
N ASN A 316 -5.84 -53.02 -17.49
CA ASN A 316 -6.37 -53.57 -18.75
C ASN A 316 -5.26 -54.02 -19.70
N ILE A 317 -4.15 -53.27 -19.78
CA ILE A 317 -2.95 -53.66 -20.55
C ILE A 317 -2.34 -54.95 -19.97
N GLN A 318 -2.20 -55.05 -18.65
CA GLN A 318 -1.68 -56.25 -17.98
C GLN A 318 -2.57 -57.48 -18.17
N PHE A 319 -3.89 -57.32 -18.08
CA PHE A 319 -4.82 -58.42 -18.35
C PHE A 319 -4.77 -58.88 -19.81
N SER A 320 -4.64 -57.95 -20.75
CA SER A 320 -4.55 -58.26 -22.17
C SER A 320 -3.24 -59.00 -22.50
N SER A 321 -2.11 -58.60 -21.91
CA SER A 321 -0.83 -59.29 -22.10
C SER A 321 -0.82 -60.67 -21.43
N GLY A 322 -1.41 -60.82 -20.24
CA GLY A 322 -1.56 -62.11 -19.58
C GLY A 322 -2.42 -63.10 -20.36
N ARG A 323 -3.53 -62.65 -20.97
CA ARG A 323 -4.36 -63.49 -21.86
C ARG A 323 -3.61 -63.95 -23.11
N ALA A 324 -2.82 -63.05 -23.72
CA ALA A 324 -2.00 -63.40 -24.88
C ALA A 324 -0.93 -64.46 -24.53
N GLN A 325 -0.30 -64.35 -23.36
CA GLN A 325 0.67 -65.33 -22.88
C GLN A 325 0.03 -66.70 -22.60
N MET A 326 -1.14 -66.75 -21.95
CA MET A 326 -1.83 -68.03 -21.71
C MET A 326 -2.31 -68.71 -22.99
N SER A 327 -2.69 -67.93 -24.01
CA SER A 327 -3.10 -68.48 -25.31
C SER A 327 -1.93 -69.13 -26.07
N ASN A 328 -0.71 -68.62 -25.89
CA ASN A 328 0.51 -69.17 -26.50
C ASN A 328 1.05 -70.42 -25.79
N VAL A 329 0.60 -70.71 -24.56
CA VAL A 329 1.01 -71.92 -23.80
C VAL A 329 0.13 -73.13 -24.13
N GLN A 330 -1.03 -72.90 -24.76
CA GLN A 330 -1.99 -73.96 -25.12
C GLN A 330 -1.89 -74.41 -26.59
N GLN A 331 -0.98 -73.83 -27.38
CA GLN A 331 -0.57 -74.31 -28.70
C GLN A 331 0.76 -75.05 -28.59
#